data_AF-A0A7Z9RJL9-F1
#
_entry.id   AF-A0A7Z9RJL9-F1
#
_cell.length_a   1.000
_cell.length_b   1.000
_cell.length_c   1.000
_cell.angle_alpha   90.00
_cell.angle_beta   90.00
_cell.angle_gamma   90.00
#
_symmetry.space_group_name_H-M   'P 1'
#
loop_
_entity.id
_entity.type
_entity.pdbx_description
1 polymer ?
#
loop_
_entity_poly.entity_id
_entity_poly.type
_entity_poly.pdbx_seq_one_letter_code
_entity_poly.pdbx_strand_id
1 'polypeptide(L)' 'MAIRCPTCDKTVSIEGNAFRPFCSERCRLLDLNSWLTDQYRVPVDDGGVEQDSDDNVREFSGS' A
#
# COMPACT_ATOMS: atom_id res chain seq x y z
N MET A 1 -15.63 18.26 13.71
CA MET A 1 -14.84 17.96 12.47
C MET A 1 -15.33 16.64 11.85
N ALA A 2 -15.22 16.41 10.54
CA ALA A 2 -15.69 15.18 9.88
C ALA A 2 -14.67 14.65 8.86
N ILE A 3 -14.66 13.34 8.63
CA ILE A 3 -13.75 12.64 7.71
C ILE A 3 -14.50 11.66 6.81
N ARG A 4 -13.93 11.34 5.65
CA ARG A 4 -14.41 10.29 4.75
C ARG A 4 -13.87 8.93 5.19
N CYS A 5 -14.75 7.93 5.29
CA CYS A 5 -14.33 6.56 5.52
C CYS A 5 -13.64 6.01 4.26
N PRO A 6 -12.39 5.53 4.35
CA PRO A 6 -11.65 5.07 3.16
C PRO A 6 -12.24 3.79 2.53
N THR A 7 -13.01 3.01 3.29
CA THR A 7 -13.59 1.75 2.82
C THR A 7 -14.90 1.92 2.04
N CYS A 8 -15.69 2.95 2.35
CA CYS A 8 -17.06 3.09 1.79
C CYS A 8 -17.45 4.54 1.43
N ASP A 9 -16.53 5.48 1.54
CA ASP A 9 -16.69 6.93 1.29
C ASP A 9 -17.77 7.63 2.13
N LYS A 10 -18.29 6.99 3.18
CA LYS A 10 -19.24 7.64 4.11
C LYS A 10 -18.53 8.73 4.91
N THR A 11 -19.08 9.95 4.89
CA THR A 11 -18.66 11.03 5.81
C THR A 11 -19.11 10.71 7.24
N VAL A 12 -18.20 10.76 8.20
CA VAL A 12 -18.45 10.46 9.61
C VAL A 12 -17.84 11.52 10.53
N SER A 13 -18.54 11.84 11.63
CA SER A 13 -18.03 12.72 12.68
C SER A 13 -16.72 12.19 13.24
N ILE A 14 -15.78 13.09 13.46
CA ILE A 14 -14.57 12.79 14.22
C ILE A 14 -14.96 12.60 15.68
N GLU A 15 -15.61 13.56 16.32
CA GLU A 15 -16.00 13.47 17.73
C GLU A 15 -16.97 12.31 17.98
N GLY A 16 -16.71 11.56 19.05
CA GLY A 16 -17.53 10.41 19.45
C GLY A 16 -17.34 9.13 18.63
N ASN A 17 -16.59 9.16 17.52
CA ASN A 17 -16.35 7.96 16.71
C ASN A 17 -15.11 7.18 17.21
N ALA A 18 -15.34 5.98 17.75
CA ALA A 18 -14.30 5.06 18.22
C ALA A 18 -13.57 4.31 17.10
N PHE A 19 -14.13 4.31 15.89
CA PHE A 19 -13.62 3.53 14.75
C PHE A 19 -12.87 4.37 13.71
N ARG A 20 -12.52 5.62 14.04
CA ARG A 20 -11.76 6.50 13.14
C ARG A 20 -10.50 5.81 12.59
N PRO A 21 -10.17 5.96 11.29
CA PRO A 21 -10.82 6.81 10.30
C PRO A 21 -12.09 6.22 9.65
N PHE A 22 -12.53 5.04 10.08
CA PHE A 22 -13.67 4.33 9.52
C PHE A 22 -15.01 4.75 10.13
N CYS A 23 -16.11 4.46 9.44
CA CYS A 23 -17.44 4.76 9.97
C CYS A 23 -18.01 3.68 10.90
N SER A 24 -17.38 2.51 10.98
CA SER A 24 -17.84 1.36 11.78
C SER A 24 -16.75 0.29 11.90
N GLU A 25 -16.93 -0.63 12.86
CA GLU A 25 -16.09 -1.83 12.99
C GLU A 25 -16.03 -2.67 11.72
N ARG A 26 -17.16 -2.82 11.02
CA ARG A 26 -17.24 -3.55 9.74
C ARG A 26 -16.24 -3.00 8.72
N CYS A 27 -16.17 -1.68 8.56
CA CYS A 27 -15.25 -1.06 7.60
C CYS A 27 -13.79 -1.25 8.01
N ARG A 28 -13.48 -1.20 9.31
CA ARG A 28 -12.14 -1.52 9.82
C ARG A 28 -11.72 -2.95 9.48
N LEU A 29 -12.62 -3.91 9.65
CA LEU A 29 -12.35 -5.32 9.35
C LEU A 29 -12.22 -5.59 7.85
N LEU A 30 -13.02 -4.93 7.02
CA LEU A 30 -12.91 -5.04 5.56
C LEU A 30 -11.55 -4.51 5.06
N ASP A 31 -11.12 -3.37 5.58
CA ASP A 31 -9.79 -2.81 5.28
C ASP A 31 -8.69 -3.81 5.64
N LEU A 32 -8.72 -4.34 6.87
CA LEU A 32 -7.78 -5.37 7.33
C LEU A 32 -7.79 -6.61 6.41
N ASN A 33 -8.95 -7.07 5.97
CA ASN A 33 -9.04 -8.19 5.04
C ASN A 33 -8.35 -7.87 3.70
N SER A 34 -8.50 -6.66 3.17
CA SER A 34 -7.82 -6.25 1.93
C SER A 34 -6.29 -6.31 2.06
N TRP A 35 -5.75 -6.00 3.24
CA TRP A 35 -4.32 -6.20 3.54
C TRP A 35 -3.93 -7.68 3.58
N LEU A 36 -4.71 -8.49 4.29
CA LEU A 36 -4.42 -9.93 4.43
C LEU A 36 -4.56 -10.70 3.11
N THR A 37 -5.35 -10.18 2.18
CA THR A 37 -5.61 -10.81 0.88
C THR A 37 -4.79 -10.23 -0.27
N ASP A 38 -3.77 -9.42 0.05
CA ASP A 38 -2.86 -8.79 -0.93
C ASP A 38 -3.60 -8.00 -2.03
N GLN A 39 -4.75 -7.41 -1.68
CA GLN A 39 -5.54 -6.61 -2.63
C GLN A 39 -4.96 -5.21 -2.83
N TYR A 40 -4.13 -4.73 -1.90
CA TYR A 40 -3.41 -3.47 -2.06
C TYR A 40 -2.17 -3.69 -2.93
N ARG A 41 -2.30 -3.42 -4.23
CA ARG A 41 -1.18 -3.46 -5.18
C ARG A 41 -0.73 -2.05 -5.53
N VAL A 42 0.58 -1.79 -5.42
CA VAL A 42 1.20 -0.61 -6.01
C VAL A 42 1.39 -0.88 -7.50
N PRO A 43 0.78 -0.11 -8.41
CA PRO A 43 1.04 -0.26 -9.83
C PRO A 43 2.52 0.04 -10.10
N VAL A 44 3.17 -0.83 -10.88
CA VAL A 44 4.52 -0.56 -11.38
C VAL A 44 4.36 0.23 -12.67
N ASP A 45 4.94 1.42 -12.73
CA ASP A 45 5.09 2.16 -13.98
C ASP A 45 6.14 1.43 -14.82
N ASP A 46 5.80 1.07 -16.05
CA ASP A 46 6.67 0.41 -17.02
C ASP A 46 7.78 1.33 -17.57
N GLY A 47 7.84 2.58 -17.10
CA GLY A 47 8.91 3.54 -17.36
C GLY A 47 10.21 3.23 -16.61
N GLY A 48 10.95 2.25 -17.12
CA GLY A 48 12.42 2.18 -16.97
C GLY A 48 12.94 1.82 -15.59
N VAL A 49 12.83 0.53 -15.22
CA VAL A 49 13.78 -0.05 -14.27
C VAL A 49 15.08 -0.26 -15.07
N GLU A 50 16.03 0.67 -14.96
CA GLU A 50 17.40 0.40 -15.42
C GLU A 50 17.93 -0.78 -14.60
N GLN A 51 18.06 -1.93 -15.26
CA GLN A 51 18.74 -3.08 -14.70
C GLN A 51 20.21 -2.70 -14.57
N ASP A 52 20.64 -2.38 -13.35
CA ASP A 52 22.07 -2.34 -13.02
C ASP A 52 22.60 -3.77 -13.16
N SER A 53 23.05 -4.12 -14.36
CA SER A 53 23.75 -5.37 -14.64
C SER A 53 25.13 -5.27 -14.00
N ASP A 54 25.25 -5.77 -12.77
CA ASP A 54 26.53 -6.02 -12.08
C ASP A 54 27.23 -7.23 -12.72
N ASP A 55 27.70 -7.05 -13.95
CA ASP A 55 28.61 -7.96 -14.66
C ASP A 55 30.01 -7.33 -14.70
N ASN A 56 30.63 -7.15 -13.53
CA ASN A 56 32.08 -6.95 -13.44
C ASN A 56 32.76 -8.26 -13.04
N VAL A 57 32.75 -9.23 -13.96
CA VAL A 57 33.68 -10.37 -13.90
C VAL A 57 35.09 -9.81 -14.14
N ARG A 58 35.84 -9.64 -13.05
CA ARG A 58 37.26 -9.30 -13.08
C ARG A 58 38.01 -10.33 -13.95
N GLU A 59 38.44 -9.91 -15.14
CA GLU A 59 39.47 -10.63 -15.90
C GLU A 59 40.76 -10.64 -15.07
N PHE A 60 40.96 -11.71 -14.30
CA PHE A 60 42.25 -12.04 -13.73
C PHE A 60 43.12 -12.59 -14.88
N SER A 61 43.76 -11.68 -15.60
CA SER A 61 44.80 -12.00 -16.57
C SER A 61 45.98 -12.63 -15.83
N GLY A 62 45.99 -13.96 -15.76
CA GLY A 62 47.14 -14.74 -15.36
C GLY A 62 48.19 -14.73 -16.47
N SER A 63 49.35 -14.13 -16.17
CA SER A 63 50.66 -14.48 -16.73
C SER A 63 51.72 -14.17 -15.69
#